data_AF-A0A9D1KPD3-F1
#
_entry.id   AF-A0A9D1KPD3-F1
#
_cell.length_a   1.000
_cell.length_b   1.000
_cell.length_c   1.000
_cell.angle_alpha   90.00
_cell.angle_beta   90.00
_cell.angle_gamma   90.00
#
_symmetry.space_group_name_H-M   'P 1'
#
loop_
_entity.id
_entity.type
_entity.pdbx_description
1 polymer ?
#
loop_
_entity_poly.entity_id
_entity_poly.type
_entity_poly.pdbx_seq_one_letter_code
_entity_poly.pdbx_strand_id
1 'polypeptide(L)'
;MKFGKITAALMIAAAVPAVSASAEITGVEYTPSIGTVTVNGTAGAGSEAFINVLLGSEGAFGDRLVYQEVAEADGENGYSISFNIEPSLITGDSDRLISITENVGGDGSEYKLAFSDKSVLDGLKTAENKEQYISENRYALGLYLNGIDEAPDLNGIFNMMTDSDYEKSCDELQKTLQEYMLYGYITEGAVSDLFAYGETLGLDDMDSMNEVFTDDIFKETNRRDATARMKGKSFDSREEFEKHLNEACVLAVVKSPDGYGNVKKVLDAFEDEIGIDASKGTQKVYTGLQNRDFENYAELKDAYNKLVSSTGNTGSGGSGGGSGGSGGSGGGGGMPAYNPEGNKNPDPVTEIHGESFMDMEGYDWASEAVDDLRAKGIVQGKADGKFCPQDTVTRSEFVKMAVGAFAIGEIEAEVPFDDIDAGRWDYKYICSAYAAGMITGISDTYFGCDEPVTRQDMAVMIDRITKSGGGELAARFEDDRLITEYAYEAVYDLKYNGIVNGDDANLFNPYSNATRAEAAVMIYRAMQSL
;
A
#
# COMPACT_ATOMS: atom_id res chain seq x y z
N MET A 1 29.31 -26.43 38.94
CA MET A 1 28.54 -25.40 39.66
C MET A 1 29.08 -24.04 39.23
N LYS A 2 28.16 -23.13 38.87
CA LYS A 2 28.31 -21.72 38.46
C LYS A 2 28.70 -21.42 37.00
N PHE A 3 27.65 -21.07 36.26
CA PHE A 3 27.58 -20.30 35.01
C PHE A 3 28.38 -18.99 35.04
N GLY A 4 28.78 -18.49 33.87
CA GLY A 4 29.35 -17.15 33.68
C GLY A 4 29.06 -16.61 32.26
N LYS A 5 27.85 -16.06 32.10
CA LYS A 5 27.27 -15.25 31.01
C LYS A 5 28.22 -14.77 29.88
N ILE A 6 27.93 -15.15 28.63
CA ILE A 6 28.20 -14.28 27.48
C ILE A 6 27.09 -13.23 27.50
N THR A 7 27.46 -11.96 27.63
CA THR A 7 26.55 -10.82 27.74
C THR A 7 26.52 -10.18 26.36
N ALA A 8 25.40 -10.21 25.64
CA ALA A 8 25.30 -9.51 24.37
C ALA A 8 25.00 -8.03 24.65
N ALA A 9 25.95 -7.15 24.34
CA ALA A 9 25.74 -5.71 24.37
C ALA A 9 25.28 -5.24 22.98
N LEU A 10 24.41 -4.23 22.89
CA LEU A 10 24.13 -3.58 21.61
C LEU A 10 25.28 -2.62 21.29
N MET A 11 25.78 -2.59 20.05
CA MET A 11 26.68 -1.54 19.57
C MET A 11 25.93 -0.63 18.60
N ILE A 12 26.09 0.68 18.70
CA ILE A 12 25.44 1.64 17.80
C ILE A 12 26.52 2.45 17.12
N ALA A 13 26.48 2.52 15.79
CA ALA A 13 27.47 3.21 14.98
C ALA A 13 26.84 4.25 14.06
N ALA A 14 27.51 5.40 13.91
CA ALA A 14 27.10 6.48 13.02
C ALA A 14 28.13 6.70 11.91
N ALA A 15 27.69 6.89 10.66
CA ALA A 15 28.55 7.18 9.49
C ALA A 15 27.92 8.25 8.58
N VAL A 16 28.72 8.94 7.75
CA VAL A 16 28.24 9.99 6.81
C VAL A 16 28.72 9.64 5.40
N PRO A 17 27.93 9.90 4.34
CA PRO A 17 28.28 9.47 2.98
C PRO A 17 29.40 10.31 2.32
N ALA A 18 29.77 11.46 2.90
CA ALA A 18 30.73 12.40 2.33
C ALA A 18 32.13 12.32 2.98
N VAL A 19 33.18 12.28 2.15
CA VAL A 19 34.62 12.16 2.52
C VAL A 19 35.14 13.30 3.43
N SER A 20 34.36 14.36 3.67
CA SER A 20 34.76 15.55 4.45
C SER A 20 33.90 15.83 5.69
N ALA A 21 32.92 14.99 6.02
CA ALA A 21 32.01 15.20 7.14
C ALA A 21 32.10 14.05 8.15
N SER A 22 32.18 14.38 9.44
CA SER A 22 32.22 13.42 10.56
C SER A 22 30.88 13.41 11.29
N ALA A 23 30.34 12.23 11.57
CA ALA A 23 29.27 12.04 12.55
C ALA A 23 29.84 11.47 13.84
N GLU A 24 29.28 11.88 14.97
CA GLU A 24 29.60 11.44 16.33
C GLU A 24 28.30 11.11 17.05
N ILE A 25 28.28 10.07 17.88
CA ILE A 25 27.14 9.76 18.77
C ILE A 25 27.47 10.36 20.13
N THR A 26 26.61 11.25 20.62
CA THR A 26 26.78 11.97 21.89
C THR A 26 25.99 11.35 23.04
N GLY A 27 24.97 10.53 22.75
CA GLY A 27 24.20 9.82 23.76
C GLY A 27 23.29 8.74 23.20
N VAL A 28 23.00 7.73 24.00
CA VAL A 28 22.00 6.70 23.68
C VAL A 28 21.14 6.45 24.90
N GLU A 29 19.83 6.51 24.74
CA GLU A 29 18.84 6.24 25.77
C GLU A 29 17.98 5.03 25.39
N TYR A 30 17.61 4.21 26.37
CA TYR A 30 16.68 3.11 26.16
C TYR A 30 15.53 3.20 27.16
N THR A 31 14.31 3.05 26.65
CA THR A 31 13.06 3.05 27.44
C THR A 31 12.45 1.64 27.45
N PRO A 32 12.74 0.81 28.48
CA PRO A 32 12.39 -0.60 28.48
C PRO A 32 10.88 -0.89 28.48
N SER A 33 10.07 0.03 29.01
CA SER A 33 8.61 -0.14 29.11
C SER A 33 7.89 -0.14 27.76
N ILE A 34 8.52 0.43 26.72
CA ILE A 34 7.96 0.57 25.37
C ILE A 34 8.91 0.10 24.27
N GLY A 35 10.08 -0.45 24.63
CA GLY A 35 11.04 -1.01 23.67
C GLY A 35 11.81 0.00 22.83
N THR A 36 11.76 1.29 23.17
CA THR A 36 12.33 2.37 22.33
C THR A 36 13.78 2.67 22.70
N VAL A 37 14.67 2.70 21.70
CA VAL A 37 16.04 3.22 21.78
C VAL A 37 16.07 4.58 21.10
N THR A 38 16.70 5.57 21.74
CA THR A 38 16.93 6.90 21.19
C THR A 38 18.43 7.15 21.08
N VAL A 39 18.90 7.54 19.90
CA VAL A 39 20.29 7.84 19.60
C VAL A 39 20.42 9.32 19.32
N ASN A 40 21.27 9.99 20.10
CA ASN A 40 21.61 11.40 19.95
C ASN A 40 23.05 11.51 19.46
N GLY A 41 23.31 12.46 18.57
CA GLY A 41 24.66 12.69 18.06
C GLY A 41 24.85 14.05 17.43
N THR A 42 26.00 14.22 16.80
CA THR A 42 26.31 15.39 15.97
C THR A 42 26.84 14.97 14.61
N ALA A 43 26.49 15.68 13.55
CA ALA A 43 27.12 15.55 12.24
C ALA A 43 27.20 16.93 11.57
N GLY A 44 28.07 17.09 10.56
CA GLY A 44 28.19 18.39 9.87
C GLY A 44 26.83 18.89 9.37
N ALA A 45 26.50 20.18 9.59
CA ALA A 45 25.20 20.75 9.24
C ALA A 45 24.73 20.37 7.82
N GLY A 46 23.51 19.83 7.73
CA GLY A 46 22.94 19.34 6.47
C GLY A 46 23.56 18.04 5.94
N SER A 47 24.29 17.30 6.78
CA SER A 47 24.80 15.97 6.47
C SER A 47 23.90 14.90 7.10
N GLU A 48 23.76 13.80 6.38
CA GLU A 48 23.07 12.59 6.83
C GLU A 48 23.99 11.72 7.70
N ALA A 49 23.51 11.30 8.86
CA ALA A 49 24.15 10.31 9.73
C ALA A 49 23.42 8.96 9.63
N PHE A 50 24.08 7.96 9.08
CA PHE A 50 23.62 6.57 9.05
C PHE A 50 23.78 5.92 10.41
N ILE A 51 22.68 5.65 11.09
CA ILE A 51 22.63 4.98 12.39
C ILE A 51 22.44 3.49 12.16
N ASN A 52 23.46 2.72 12.57
CA ASN A 52 23.48 1.27 12.46
C ASN A 52 23.52 0.68 13.86
N VAL A 53 22.63 -0.25 14.13
CA VAL A 53 22.53 -0.94 15.42
C VAL A 53 22.99 -2.35 15.23
N LEU A 54 23.96 -2.77 16.02
CA LEU A 54 24.68 -4.02 15.87
C LEU A 54 24.55 -4.88 17.14
N LEU A 55 24.49 -6.21 17.01
CA LEU A 55 24.67 -7.17 18.10
C LEU A 55 26.15 -7.22 18.50
N GLY A 56 26.47 -7.21 19.79
CA GLY A 56 27.84 -7.02 20.31
C GLY A 56 28.73 -8.26 20.36
N SER A 57 28.38 -9.35 19.68
CA SER A 57 29.25 -10.51 19.51
C SER A 57 30.26 -10.32 18.37
N GLU A 58 31.36 -11.08 18.36
CA GLU A 58 32.28 -11.12 17.21
C GLU A 58 31.54 -11.67 15.96
N GLY A 59 31.74 -11.05 14.80
CA GLY A 59 31.05 -11.36 13.53
C GLY A 59 31.21 -10.22 12.50
N ALA A 60 30.87 -10.48 11.23
CA ALA A 60 30.87 -9.43 10.20
C ALA A 60 29.78 -8.38 10.48
N PHE A 61 29.90 -7.18 9.92
CA PHE A 61 29.00 -6.05 10.19
C PHE A 61 27.52 -6.40 9.96
N GLY A 62 27.22 -7.12 8.87
CA GLY A 62 25.86 -7.55 8.53
C GLY A 62 25.27 -8.55 9.52
N ASP A 63 26.06 -9.51 9.99
CA ASP A 63 25.66 -10.54 10.98
C ASP A 63 25.21 -9.93 12.31
N ARG A 64 25.59 -8.67 12.51
CA ARG A 64 25.34 -7.93 13.72
C ARG A 64 24.22 -6.91 13.50
N LEU A 65 23.91 -6.47 12.28
CA LEU A 65 22.97 -5.39 12.00
C LEU A 65 21.52 -5.76 12.35
N VAL A 66 20.99 -5.09 13.37
CA VAL A 66 19.62 -5.22 13.90
C VAL A 66 18.70 -4.13 13.31
N TYR A 67 19.25 -2.95 13.07
CA TYR A 67 18.48 -1.78 12.64
C TYR A 67 19.39 -0.80 11.90
N GLN A 68 18.87 -0.18 10.84
CA GLN A 68 19.56 0.84 10.05
C GLN A 68 18.59 1.95 9.68
N GLU A 69 18.97 3.19 9.93
CA GLU A 69 18.21 4.37 9.51
C GLU A 69 19.14 5.56 9.27
N VAL A 70 18.64 6.61 8.62
CA VAL A 70 19.33 7.86 8.36
C VAL A 70 18.74 8.95 9.25
N ALA A 71 19.61 9.66 9.97
CA ALA A 71 19.25 10.82 10.78
C ALA A 71 19.93 12.07 10.21
N GLU A 72 19.16 13.10 9.86
CA GLU A 72 19.73 14.36 9.40
C GLU A 72 20.20 15.22 10.59
N ALA A 73 21.38 15.81 10.47
CA ALA A 73 21.83 16.80 11.45
C ALA A 73 21.04 18.11 11.31
N ASP A 74 20.43 18.52 12.41
CA ASP A 74 19.75 19.79 12.60
C ASP A 74 20.68 20.99 12.37
N GLY A 75 20.09 22.19 12.35
CA GLY A 75 20.81 23.44 12.12
C GLY A 75 21.90 23.79 13.14
N GLU A 76 21.97 23.06 14.27
CA GLU A 76 23.00 23.18 15.31
C GLU A 76 24.04 22.04 15.25
N ASN A 77 24.01 21.22 14.18
CA ASN A 77 24.81 20.03 13.95
C ASN A 77 24.41 18.82 14.82
N GLY A 78 23.26 18.82 15.49
CA GLY A 78 22.76 17.72 16.31
C GLY A 78 21.81 16.80 15.55
N TYR A 79 21.73 15.52 15.88
CA TYR A 79 20.66 14.63 15.39
C TYR A 79 20.10 13.82 16.55
N SER A 80 18.82 13.46 16.45
CA SER A 80 18.14 12.56 17.39
C SER A 80 17.21 11.63 16.63
N ILE A 81 17.33 10.33 16.85
CA ILE A 81 16.46 9.32 16.25
C ILE A 81 16.00 8.31 17.27
N SER A 82 14.70 7.98 17.24
CA SER A 82 14.10 6.98 18.12
C SER A 82 13.48 5.85 17.31
N PHE A 83 13.72 4.61 17.74
CA PHE A 83 13.20 3.42 17.08
C PHE A 83 12.97 2.30 18.09
N ASN A 84 12.10 1.36 17.73
CA ASN A 84 11.76 0.24 18.61
C ASN A 84 12.64 -0.96 18.30
N ILE A 85 13.16 -1.60 19.35
CA ILE A 85 13.88 -2.87 19.27
C ILE A 85 13.17 -3.87 20.19
N GLU A 86 13.08 -5.12 19.73
CA GLU A 86 12.63 -6.24 20.55
C GLU A 86 13.37 -6.28 21.90
N PRO A 87 12.66 -6.17 23.04
CA PRO A 87 13.29 -6.12 24.37
C PRO A 87 14.16 -7.35 24.68
N SER A 88 13.87 -8.50 24.05
CA SER A 88 14.67 -9.73 24.18
C SER A 88 16.05 -9.65 23.53
N LEU A 89 16.28 -8.71 22.60
CA LEU A 89 17.59 -8.47 21.99
C LEU A 89 18.52 -7.67 22.92
N ILE A 90 17.98 -7.04 23.96
CA ILE A 90 18.70 -6.25 24.95
C ILE A 90 18.94 -7.13 26.18
N THR A 91 20.06 -7.89 26.17
CA THR A 91 20.40 -8.81 27.27
C THR A 91 21.53 -8.28 28.16
N GLY A 92 21.20 -7.35 29.04
CA GLY A 92 22.16 -6.79 30.02
C GLY A 92 21.57 -5.61 30.80
N ASP A 93 22.28 -5.16 31.85
CA ASP A 93 21.96 -3.89 32.50
C ASP A 93 21.90 -2.79 31.42
N SER A 94 20.84 -1.98 31.44
CA SER A 94 20.51 -0.90 30.49
C SER A 94 21.63 0.11 30.21
N ASP A 95 22.70 0.06 31.00
CA ASP A 95 23.79 1.03 31.02
C ASP A 95 24.95 0.68 30.05
N ARG A 96 24.78 -0.29 29.14
CA ARG A 96 25.85 -0.80 28.27
C ARG A 96 25.49 -0.86 26.78
N LEU A 97 24.86 0.17 26.26
CA LEU A 97 24.86 0.45 24.81
C LEU A 97 26.25 1.00 24.44
N ILE A 98 26.99 0.30 23.59
CA ILE A 98 28.35 0.72 23.18
C ILE A 98 28.23 1.56 21.91
N SER A 99 28.53 2.85 22.01
CA SER A 99 28.68 3.71 20.82
C SER A 99 30.03 3.44 20.14
N ILE A 100 30.02 3.24 18.82
CA ILE A 100 31.22 3.21 17.97
C ILE A 100 31.14 4.36 16.97
N THR A 101 32.18 5.17 16.89
CA THR A 101 32.30 6.25 15.90
C THR A 101 33.34 5.84 14.86
N GLU A 102 32.93 5.65 13.59
CA GLU A 102 33.88 5.41 12.50
C GLU A 102 34.10 6.68 11.68
N ASN A 103 35.38 7.05 11.54
CA ASN A 103 35.82 8.25 10.83
C ASN A 103 36.24 7.82 9.42
N VAL A 104 35.42 8.07 8.40
CA VAL A 104 35.72 7.69 7.01
C VAL A 104 36.70 8.72 6.42
N GLY A 105 37.96 8.62 6.83
CA GLY A 105 39.05 9.46 6.36
C GLY A 105 39.89 8.79 5.30
N GLY A 106 39.57 9.05 4.03
CA GLY A 106 40.48 8.94 2.87
C GLY A 106 40.85 7.52 2.43
N ASP A 107 40.95 7.35 1.10
CA ASP A 107 41.36 6.10 0.40
C ASP A 107 40.27 5.01 0.31
N GLY A 108 39.41 5.16 -0.71
CA GLY A 108 39.25 4.09 -1.71
C GLY A 108 38.61 2.75 -1.30
N SER A 109 37.88 2.68 -0.20
CA SER A 109 37.12 1.47 0.17
C SER A 109 35.66 1.58 -0.26
N GLU A 110 35.35 1.07 -1.47
CA GLU A 110 33.98 0.70 -1.86
C GLU A 110 33.50 -0.44 -0.95
N TYR A 111 32.45 -0.21 -0.17
CA TYR A 111 31.74 -1.29 0.52
C TYR A 111 30.68 -1.87 -0.44
N LYS A 112 31.00 -3.01 -1.07
CA LYS A 112 30.01 -3.85 -1.77
C LYS A 112 29.18 -4.60 -0.73
N LEU A 113 27.88 -4.29 -0.66
CA LEU A 113 26.88 -5.05 0.09
C LEU A 113 26.72 -6.44 -0.54
N ALA A 114 27.17 -7.48 0.17
CA ALA A 114 26.86 -8.88 -0.13
C ALA A 114 25.83 -9.36 0.90
N PHE A 115 24.68 -9.83 0.42
CA PHE A 115 23.57 -10.29 1.25
C PHE A 115 23.78 -11.75 1.69
N SER A 116 23.34 -12.05 2.92
CA SER A 116 23.42 -13.32 3.66
C SER A 116 24.84 -13.81 3.99
N ASP A 117 25.11 -14.04 5.29
CA ASP A 117 26.32 -14.72 5.70
C ASP A 117 26.28 -16.14 5.13
N LYS A 118 27.27 -16.46 4.29
CA LYS A 118 27.51 -17.80 3.77
C LYS A 118 27.44 -18.86 4.87
N SER A 119 27.79 -18.51 6.11
CA SER A 119 27.68 -19.38 7.28
C SER A 119 26.24 -19.81 7.61
N VAL A 120 25.25 -18.92 7.45
CA VAL A 120 23.83 -19.21 7.75
C VAL A 120 23.24 -20.09 6.65
N LEU A 121 23.58 -19.83 5.39
CA LEU A 121 23.19 -20.67 4.26
C LEU A 121 23.88 -22.04 4.30
N ASP A 122 25.17 -22.10 4.66
CA ASP A 122 25.89 -23.36 4.88
C ASP A 122 25.30 -24.14 6.08
N GLY A 123 24.87 -23.43 7.13
CA GLY A 123 24.14 -24.01 8.25
C GLY A 123 22.78 -24.59 7.83
N LEU A 124 22.02 -23.89 6.99
CA LEU A 124 20.77 -24.40 6.43
C LEU A 124 20.98 -25.69 5.63
N LYS A 125 22.05 -25.77 4.83
CA LYS A 125 22.39 -26.98 4.05
C LYS A 125 22.65 -28.21 4.91
N THR A 126 23.12 -28.00 6.14
CA THR A 126 23.52 -29.07 7.06
C THR A 126 22.57 -29.29 8.23
N ALA A 127 21.52 -28.46 8.35
CA ALA A 127 20.53 -28.54 9.43
C ALA A 127 19.75 -29.86 9.39
N GLU A 128 19.63 -30.52 10.56
CA GLU A 128 18.81 -31.73 10.70
C GLU A 128 17.31 -31.44 10.49
N ASN A 129 16.86 -30.25 10.91
CA ASN A 129 15.51 -29.74 10.67
C ASN A 129 15.58 -28.39 9.95
N LYS A 130 15.42 -28.43 8.63
CA LYS A 130 15.53 -27.25 7.75
C LYS A 130 14.37 -26.28 7.94
N GLU A 131 13.17 -26.78 8.21
CA GLU A 131 11.97 -25.94 8.44
C GLU A 131 12.12 -25.07 9.69
N GLN A 132 12.53 -25.70 10.79
CA GLN A 132 12.83 -25.01 12.03
C GLN A 132 13.98 -24.03 11.85
N TYR A 133 15.04 -24.43 11.14
CA TYR A 133 16.19 -23.56 10.88
C TYR A 133 15.81 -22.31 10.08
N ILE A 134 15.00 -22.45 9.03
CA ILE A 134 14.48 -21.32 8.25
C ILE A 134 13.64 -20.39 9.13
N SER A 135 12.75 -20.96 9.95
CA SER A 135 11.89 -20.19 10.84
C SER A 135 12.69 -19.38 11.86
N GLU A 136 13.73 -19.97 12.46
CA GLU A 136 14.59 -19.34 13.45
C GLU A 136 15.57 -18.30 12.85
N ASN A 137 15.93 -18.45 11.57
CA ASN A 137 16.94 -17.64 10.90
C ASN A 137 16.38 -16.81 9.73
N ARG A 138 15.06 -16.61 9.64
CA ARG A 138 14.39 -16.00 8.47
C ARG A 138 15.03 -14.68 8.01
N TYR A 139 15.31 -13.79 8.96
CA TYR A 139 15.89 -12.47 8.66
C TYR A 139 17.34 -12.58 8.19
N ALA A 140 18.12 -13.47 8.81
CA ALA A 140 19.50 -13.74 8.43
C ALA A 140 19.61 -14.42 7.05
N LEU A 141 18.57 -15.15 6.64
CA LEU A 141 18.41 -15.71 5.30
C LEU A 141 17.90 -14.68 4.27
N GLY A 142 17.58 -13.45 4.68
CA GLY A 142 17.01 -12.42 3.81
C GLY A 142 15.57 -12.69 3.41
N LEU A 143 14.82 -13.44 4.24
CA LEU A 143 13.41 -13.77 4.05
C LEU A 143 12.53 -12.78 4.81
N TYR A 144 12.43 -11.58 4.27
CA TYR A 144 11.54 -10.53 4.74
C TYR A 144 10.97 -9.76 3.55
N LEU A 145 9.79 -9.17 3.76
CA LEU A 145 9.15 -8.28 2.82
C LEU A 145 8.84 -6.97 3.52
N ASN A 146 9.26 -5.86 2.91
CA ASN A 146 9.02 -4.54 3.47
C ASN A 146 7.52 -4.31 3.65
N GLY A 147 7.09 -4.00 4.87
CA GLY A 147 5.69 -3.78 5.22
C GLY A 147 4.88 -5.04 5.50
N ILE A 148 5.51 -6.22 5.57
CA ILE A 148 4.87 -7.47 6.00
C ILE A 148 5.68 -8.08 7.16
N ASP A 149 5.22 -7.84 8.39
CA ASP A 149 5.90 -8.27 9.62
C ASP A 149 5.62 -9.74 9.99
N GLU A 150 4.49 -10.27 9.51
CA GLU A 150 4.05 -11.64 9.73
C GLU A 150 4.74 -12.58 8.74
N ALA A 151 5.28 -13.71 9.22
CA ALA A 151 5.83 -14.71 8.32
C ALA A 151 4.67 -15.38 7.55
N PRO A 152 4.84 -15.64 6.23
CA PRO A 152 3.83 -16.35 5.49
C PRO A 152 3.78 -17.81 5.97
N ASP A 153 2.73 -18.54 5.62
CA ASP A 153 2.66 -19.98 5.81
C ASP A 153 3.81 -20.66 5.05
N LEU A 154 4.90 -20.90 5.77
CA LEU A 154 6.13 -21.46 5.23
C LEU A 154 5.96 -22.92 4.78
N ASN A 155 4.82 -23.56 5.08
CA ASN A 155 4.54 -24.93 4.63
C ASN A 155 4.61 -25.05 3.09
N GLY A 156 4.21 -24.02 2.36
CA GLY A 156 4.34 -23.97 0.89
C GLY A 156 5.80 -23.97 0.44
N ILE A 157 6.64 -23.17 1.11
CA ILE A 157 8.09 -23.10 0.86
C ILE A 157 8.74 -24.47 1.09
N PHE A 158 8.40 -25.12 2.20
CA PHE A 158 9.02 -26.39 2.57
C PHE A 158 8.67 -27.52 1.58
N ASN A 159 7.45 -27.53 1.05
CA ASN A 159 7.02 -28.52 0.07
C ASN A 159 7.68 -28.32 -1.30
N MET A 160 8.04 -27.09 -1.66
CA MET A 160 8.72 -26.77 -2.93
C MET A 160 10.25 -26.91 -2.88
N MET A 161 10.86 -26.84 -1.68
CA MET A 161 12.30 -27.02 -1.51
C MET A 161 12.70 -28.49 -1.68
N THR A 162 13.52 -28.75 -2.69
CA THR A 162 14.09 -30.08 -2.97
C THR A 162 15.51 -30.22 -2.42
N ASP A 163 16.00 -31.45 -2.26
CA ASP A 163 17.40 -31.68 -1.86
C ASP A 163 18.39 -31.02 -2.85
N SER A 164 18.06 -30.99 -4.15
CA SER A 164 18.85 -30.28 -5.16
C SER A 164 18.91 -28.77 -4.95
N ASP A 165 17.90 -28.14 -4.36
CA ASP A 165 17.93 -26.70 -4.07
C ASP A 165 19.00 -26.38 -3.02
N TYR A 166 19.18 -27.24 -2.03
CA TYR A 166 20.23 -27.08 -1.01
C TYR A 166 21.65 -27.33 -1.56
N GLU A 167 21.79 -27.96 -2.72
CA GLU A 167 23.07 -28.14 -3.40
C GLU A 167 23.51 -26.91 -4.22
N LYS A 168 22.59 -25.96 -4.47
CA LYS A 168 22.86 -24.71 -5.21
C LYS A 168 23.92 -23.84 -4.52
N SER A 169 24.48 -22.87 -5.25
CA SER A 169 25.32 -21.83 -4.63
C SER A 169 24.51 -21.05 -3.58
N CYS A 170 25.20 -20.36 -2.67
CA CYS A 170 24.52 -19.59 -1.61
C CYS A 170 23.57 -18.54 -2.20
N ASP A 171 24.02 -17.81 -3.20
CA ASP A 171 23.23 -16.78 -3.89
C ASP A 171 21.99 -17.37 -4.57
N GLU A 172 22.14 -18.51 -5.26
CA GLU A 172 21.01 -19.21 -5.92
C GLU A 172 20.03 -19.81 -4.90
N LEU A 173 20.52 -20.36 -3.80
CA LEU A 173 19.68 -20.87 -2.71
C LEU A 173 18.90 -19.73 -2.06
N GLN A 174 19.55 -18.58 -1.82
CA GLN A 174 18.89 -17.39 -1.28
C GLN A 174 17.78 -16.90 -2.20
N LYS A 175 18.07 -16.76 -3.51
CA LYS A 175 17.06 -16.36 -4.50
C LYS A 175 15.88 -17.34 -4.52
N THR A 176 16.15 -18.65 -4.49
CA THR A 176 15.12 -19.70 -4.46
C THR A 176 14.22 -19.56 -3.21
N LEU A 177 14.81 -19.32 -2.04
CA LEU A 177 14.04 -19.14 -0.81
C LEU A 177 13.19 -17.86 -0.84
N GLN A 178 13.70 -16.77 -1.40
CA GLN A 178 12.96 -15.50 -1.55
C GLN A 178 11.78 -15.65 -2.53
N GLU A 179 11.99 -16.35 -3.64
CA GLU A 179 10.93 -16.67 -4.60
C GLU A 179 9.80 -17.48 -3.93
N TYR A 180 10.14 -18.55 -3.21
CA TYR A 180 9.15 -19.38 -2.54
C TYR A 180 8.45 -18.65 -1.39
N MET A 181 9.16 -17.77 -0.68
CA MET A 181 8.54 -16.89 0.31
C MET A 181 7.49 -15.99 -0.32
N LEU A 182 7.78 -15.39 -1.48
CA LEU A 182 6.83 -14.59 -2.23
C LEU A 182 5.61 -15.42 -2.66
N TYR A 183 5.78 -16.67 -3.07
CA TYR A 183 4.65 -17.57 -3.34
C TYR A 183 3.72 -17.71 -2.13
N GLY A 184 4.27 -17.90 -0.93
CA GLY A 184 3.48 -17.94 0.30
C GLY A 184 2.66 -16.67 0.53
N TYR A 185 3.30 -15.51 0.43
CA TYR A 185 2.60 -14.23 0.58
C TYR A 185 1.55 -13.96 -0.51
N ILE A 186 1.77 -14.42 -1.75
CA ILE A 186 0.79 -14.34 -2.84
C ILE A 186 -0.43 -15.22 -2.51
N THR A 187 -0.20 -16.46 -2.06
CA THR A 187 -1.27 -17.39 -1.66
C THR A 187 -2.12 -16.81 -0.52
N GLU A 188 -1.50 -16.16 0.47
CA GLU A 188 -2.22 -15.50 1.57
C GLU A 188 -2.92 -14.21 1.15
N GLY A 189 -2.53 -13.64 0.01
CA GLY A 189 -3.00 -12.34 -0.46
C GLY A 189 -2.40 -11.16 0.30
N ALA A 190 -1.20 -11.33 0.86
CA ALA A 190 -0.42 -10.28 1.50
C ALA A 190 0.34 -9.40 0.48
N VAL A 191 0.42 -9.84 -0.78
CA VAL A 191 1.02 -9.09 -1.89
C VAL A 191 -0.08 -8.34 -2.66
N SER A 192 0.04 -7.01 -2.74
CA SER A 192 -0.91 -6.15 -3.47
C SER A 192 -0.61 -6.03 -4.97
N ASP A 193 0.66 -6.12 -5.34
CA ASP A 193 1.13 -6.14 -6.73
C ASP A 193 2.30 -7.12 -6.85
N LEU A 194 2.05 -8.33 -7.34
CA LEU A 194 3.11 -9.33 -7.48
C LEU A 194 4.14 -8.95 -8.54
N PHE A 195 3.75 -8.13 -9.52
CA PHE A 195 4.61 -7.75 -10.63
C PHE A 195 5.69 -6.74 -10.20
N ALA A 196 5.56 -6.12 -9.02
CA ALA A 196 6.63 -5.34 -8.40
C ALA A 196 7.85 -6.19 -8.01
N TYR A 197 7.66 -7.52 -7.92
CA TYR A 197 8.70 -8.49 -7.58
C TYR A 197 9.19 -9.27 -8.81
N GLY A 198 9.07 -8.69 -10.01
CA GLY A 198 9.35 -9.35 -11.28
C GLY A 198 10.71 -10.05 -11.35
N GLU A 199 11.79 -9.39 -10.91
CA GLU A 199 13.14 -9.97 -10.91
C GLU A 199 13.27 -11.19 -9.97
N THR A 200 12.67 -11.10 -8.79
CA THR A 200 12.69 -12.17 -7.78
C THR A 200 11.83 -13.34 -8.20
N LEU A 201 10.65 -13.05 -8.76
CA LEU A 201 9.71 -14.02 -9.32
C LEU A 201 10.09 -14.44 -10.75
N GLY A 202 11.25 -14.06 -11.28
CA GLY A 202 11.69 -14.44 -12.63
C GLY A 202 10.66 -14.14 -13.74
N LEU A 203 9.82 -13.11 -13.57
CA LEU A 203 8.80 -12.74 -14.56
C LEU A 203 9.46 -12.21 -15.83
N ASP A 204 10.61 -11.57 -15.68
CA ASP A 204 11.41 -11.03 -16.79
C ASP A 204 11.95 -12.14 -17.72
N ASP A 205 12.00 -13.38 -17.25
CA ASP A 205 12.41 -14.55 -18.03
C ASP A 205 11.22 -15.18 -18.79
N MET A 206 9.98 -14.74 -18.55
CA MET A 206 8.78 -15.29 -19.18
C MET A 206 8.48 -14.61 -20.52
N ASP A 207 8.50 -15.38 -21.61
CA ASP A 207 8.12 -14.90 -22.95
C ASP A 207 6.71 -14.26 -22.96
N SER A 208 5.78 -14.81 -22.18
CA SER A 208 4.42 -14.24 -22.07
C SER A 208 4.41 -12.82 -21.51
N MET A 209 5.24 -12.53 -20.50
CA MET A 209 5.35 -11.20 -19.92
C MET A 209 6.01 -10.21 -20.88
N ASN A 210 7.03 -10.67 -21.60
CA ASN A 210 7.80 -9.82 -22.51
C ASN A 210 7.11 -9.54 -23.86
N GLU A 211 6.31 -10.47 -24.37
CA GLU A 211 5.74 -10.37 -25.73
C GLU A 211 4.22 -10.10 -25.75
N VAL A 212 3.50 -10.61 -24.75
CA VAL A 212 2.03 -10.58 -24.71
C VAL A 212 1.52 -9.56 -23.72
N PHE A 213 1.96 -9.61 -22.47
CA PHE A 213 1.53 -8.72 -21.38
C PHE A 213 2.39 -7.47 -21.26
N THR A 214 2.68 -6.85 -22.40
CA THR A 214 3.42 -5.59 -22.49
C THR A 214 2.62 -4.42 -21.93
N ASP A 215 3.29 -3.33 -21.53
CA ASP A 215 2.67 -2.16 -20.88
C ASP A 215 1.52 -1.52 -21.67
N ASP A 216 1.47 -1.69 -23.00
CA ASP A 216 0.36 -1.23 -23.84
C ASP A 216 -0.92 -2.06 -23.69
N ILE A 217 -0.80 -3.33 -23.29
CA ILE A 217 -1.91 -4.28 -23.15
C ILE A 217 -2.26 -4.53 -21.70
N PHE A 218 -1.25 -4.68 -20.84
CA PHE A 218 -1.38 -5.12 -19.47
C PHE A 218 -1.22 -3.94 -18.50
N LYS A 219 -2.32 -3.24 -18.28
CA LYS A 219 -2.36 -2.03 -17.45
C LYS A 219 -2.36 -2.39 -15.98
N GLU A 220 -2.18 -1.37 -15.14
CA GLU A 220 -2.22 -1.49 -13.68
C GLU A 220 -3.49 -2.19 -13.16
N THR A 221 -4.65 -1.89 -13.77
CA THR A 221 -5.91 -2.59 -13.43
C THR A 221 -5.87 -4.08 -13.74
N ASN A 222 -5.16 -4.50 -14.79
CA ASN A 222 -4.99 -5.91 -15.13
C ASN A 222 -3.97 -6.59 -14.20
N ARG A 223 -2.87 -5.91 -13.85
CA ARG A 223 -1.87 -6.39 -12.86
C ARG A 223 -2.50 -6.67 -11.50
N ARG A 224 -3.37 -5.76 -11.02
CA ARG A 224 -4.11 -5.92 -9.76
C ARG A 224 -5.10 -7.08 -9.80
N ASP A 225 -5.91 -7.17 -10.86
CA ASP A 225 -6.87 -8.26 -11.01
C ASP A 225 -6.16 -9.62 -11.14
N ALA A 226 -5.05 -9.69 -11.88
CA ALA A 226 -4.22 -10.88 -11.97
C ALA A 226 -3.60 -11.25 -10.60
N THR A 227 -3.08 -10.27 -9.85
CA THR A 227 -2.56 -10.51 -8.49
C THR A 227 -3.66 -11.06 -7.57
N ALA A 228 -4.86 -10.48 -7.62
CA ALA A 228 -5.98 -10.94 -6.81
C ALA A 228 -6.42 -12.38 -7.18
N ARG A 229 -6.35 -12.76 -8.46
CA ARG A 229 -6.67 -14.12 -8.92
C ARG A 229 -5.66 -15.19 -8.47
N MET A 230 -4.45 -14.77 -8.12
CA MET A 230 -3.42 -15.65 -7.57
C MET A 230 -3.65 -15.97 -6.08
N LYS A 231 -4.47 -15.17 -5.39
CA LYS A 231 -4.81 -15.40 -3.97
C LYS A 231 -5.45 -16.77 -3.78
N GLY A 232 -5.01 -17.48 -2.75
CA GLY A 232 -5.52 -18.81 -2.39
C GLY A 232 -5.12 -19.94 -3.34
N LYS A 233 -4.32 -19.65 -4.39
CA LYS A 233 -3.71 -20.69 -5.23
C LYS A 233 -2.48 -21.25 -4.50
N SER A 234 -2.35 -22.57 -4.49
CA SER A 234 -1.09 -23.22 -4.11
C SER A 234 -0.21 -23.34 -5.34
N PHE A 235 1.09 -23.31 -5.13
CA PHE A 235 2.06 -23.53 -6.19
C PHE A 235 2.99 -24.64 -5.71
N ASP A 236 2.92 -25.81 -6.33
CA ASP A 236 3.79 -26.93 -6.00
C ASP A 236 5.03 -26.96 -6.91
N SER A 237 5.07 -26.08 -7.93
CA SER A 237 6.19 -25.90 -8.84
C SER A 237 6.16 -24.55 -9.56
N ARG A 238 7.31 -24.16 -10.13
CA ARG A 238 7.43 -23.00 -11.03
C ARG A 238 6.44 -23.06 -12.20
N GLU A 239 6.33 -24.22 -12.83
CA GLU A 239 5.45 -24.43 -13.98
C GLU A 239 3.96 -24.21 -13.60
N GLU A 240 3.57 -24.63 -12.39
CA GLU A 240 2.22 -24.40 -11.89
C GLU A 240 1.96 -22.93 -11.55
N PHE A 241 2.94 -22.24 -10.96
CA PHE A 241 2.87 -20.79 -10.74
C PHE A 241 2.68 -20.05 -12.07
N GLU A 242 3.51 -20.34 -13.08
CA GLU A 242 3.44 -19.68 -14.38
C GLU A 242 2.10 -19.93 -15.08
N LYS A 243 1.57 -21.16 -15.00
CA LYS A 243 0.26 -21.49 -15.54
C LYS A 243 -0.86 -20.70 -14.88
N HIS A 244 -0.86 -20.63 -13.55
CA HIS A 244 -1.84 -19.83 -12.81
C HIS A 244 -1.70 -18.34 -13.12
N LEU A 245 -0.48 -17.84 -13.24
CA LEU A 245 -0.21 -16.46 -13.58
C LEU A 245 -0.68 -16.12 -15.00
N ASN A 246 -0.40 -16.96 -15.98
CA ASN A 246 -0.87 -16.79 -17.36
C ASN A 246 -2.41 -16.76 -17.41
N GLU A 247 -3.08 -17.70 -16.75
CA GLU A 247 -4.55 -17.72 -16.63
C GLU A 247 -5.07 -16.42 -15.98
N ALA A 248 -4.48 -16.02 -14.86
CA ALA A 248 -4.84 -14.79 -14.17
C ALA A 248 -4.70 -13.55 -15.08
N CYS A 249 -3.58 -13.44 -15.80
CA CYS A 249 -3.31 -12.32 -16.70
C CYS A 249 -4.26 -12.28 -17.92
N VAL A 250 -4.53 -13.43 -18.55
CA VAL A 250 -5.48 -13.50 -19.67
C VAL A 250 -6.88 -13.08 -19.21
N LEU A 251 -7.36 -13.63 -18.09
CA LEU A 251 -8.69 -13.31 -17.57
C LEU A 251 -8.78 -11.83 -17.17
N ALA A 252 -7.73 -11.28 -16.58
CA ALA A 252 -7.64 -9.86 -16.24
C ALA A 252 -7.73 -8.96 -17.48
N VAL A 253 -7.07 -9.33 -18.60
CA VAL A 253 -7.18 -8.58 -19.87
C VAL A 253 -8.58 -8.70 -20.46
N VAL A 254 -9.21 -9.88 -20.43
CA VAL A 254 -10.58 -10.07 -20.94
C VAL A 254 -11.61 -9.25 -20.14
N LYS A 255 -11.43 -9.17 -18.82
CA LYS A 255 -12.28 -8.40 -17.91
C LYS A 255 -12.15 -6.89 -18.09
N SER A 256 -10.93 -6.39 -18.29
CA SER A 256 -10.67 -4.95 -18.42
C SER A 256 -9.76 -4.62 -19.63
N PRO A 257 -10.23 -4.84 -20.87
CA PRO A 257 -9.42 -4.65 -22.08
C PRO A 257 -9.44 -3.22 -22.60
N ASP A 258 -8.30 -2.74 -23.11
CA ASP A 258 -8.25 -1.58 -24.02
C ASP A 258 -8.59 -2.00 -25.47
N GLY A 259 -9.87 -2.29 -25.71
CA GLY A 259 -10.38 -2.68 -27.01
C GLY A 259 -10.26 -4.18 -27.35
N TYR A 260 -11.05 -4.62 -28.33
CA TYR A 260 -11.15 -6.05 -28.67
C TYR A 260 -9.83 -6.60 -29.25
N GLY A 261 -8.95 -5.72 -29.74
CA GLY A 261 -7.64 -6.08 -30.25
C GLY A 261 -6.76 -6.73 -29.18
N ASN A 262 -6.81 -6.20 -27.95
CA ASN A 262 -6.06 -6.74 -26.82
C ASN A 262 -6.62 -8.11 -26.41
N VAL A 263 -7.96 -8.25 -26.35
CA VAL A 263 -8.60 -9.56 -26.12
C VAL A 263 -8.21 -10.57 -27.18
N LYS A 264 -8.20 -10.17 -28.47
CA LYS A 264 -7.75 -11.05 -29.54
C LYS A 264 -6.29 -11.46 -29.36
N LYS A 265 -5.39 -10.51 -29.08
CA LYS A 265 -3.96 -10.79 -28.96
C LYS A 265 -3.67 -11.79 -27.83
N VAL A 266 -4.30 -11.63 -26.65
CA VAL A 266 -4.11 -12.57 -25.54
C VAL A 266 -4.75 -13.94 -25.83
N LEU A 267 -5.97 -13.99 -26.40
CA LEU A 267 -6.60 -15.27 -26.73
C LEU A 267 -5.86 -16.04 -27.83
N ASP A 268 -5.29 -15.35 -28.82
CA ASP A 268 -4.45 -15.96 -29.85
C ASP A 268 -3.17 -16.55 -29.24
N ALA A 269 -2.51 -15.81 -28.34
CA ALA A 269 -1.25 -16.24 -27.72
C ALA A 269 -1.42 -17.46 -26.81
N PHE A 270 -2.59 -17.60 -26.18
CA PHE A 270 -2.90 -18.65 -25.22
C PHE A 270 -3.94 -19.66 -25.74
N GLU A 271 -4.12 -19.80 -27.06
CA GLU A 271 -5.20 -20.61 -27.63
C GLU A 271 -5.14 -22.09 -27.20
N ASP A 272 -3.93 -22.65 -27.10
CA ASP A 272 -3.68 -24.02 -26.68
C ASP A 272 -3.99 -24.23 -25.19
N GLU A 273 -3.58 -23.29 -24.33
CA GLU A 273 -3.84 -23.33 -22.89
C GLU A 273 -5.33 -23.17 -22.57
N ILE A 274 -6.00 -22.24 -23.25
CA ILE A 274 -7.44 -22.01 -23.12
C ILE A 274 -8.22 -23.18 -23.77
N GLY A 275 -7.64 -23.84 -24.77
CA GLY A 275 -8.23 -24.92 -25.54
C GLY A 275 -9.34 -24.43 -26.50
N ILE A 276 -9.08 -23.31 -27.19
CA ILE A 276 -9.93 -22.72 -28.24
C ILE A 276 -9.25 -22.85 -29.61
N ASP A 277 -10.00 -22.54 -30.67
CA ASP A 277 -9.46 -22.39 -32.02
C ASP A 277 -9.58 -20.91 -32.39
N ALA A 278 -8.50 -20.15 -32.20
CA ALA A 278 -8.50 -18.70 -32.36
C ALA A 278 -8.74 -18.27 -33.82
N SER A 279 -8.47 -19.17 -34.78
CA SER A 279 -8.74 -18.94 -36.21
C SER A 279 -10.22 -18.75 -36.53
N LYS A 280 -11.12 -19.23 -35.65
CA LYS A 280 -12.58 -19.05 -35.77
C LYS A 280 -13.08 -17.74 -35.17
N GLY A 281 -12.24 -16.99 -34.47
CA GLY A 281 -12.60 -15.78 -33.76
C GLY A 281 -12.84 -14.61 -34.71
N THR A 282 -14.06 -14.08 -34.73
CA THR A 282 -14.36 -12.83 -35.46
C THR A 282 -14.32 -11.64 -34.51
N GLN A 283 -14.27 -10.41 -35.05
CA GLN A 283 -14.37 -9.19 -34.23
C GLN A 283 -15.59 -9.21 -33.28
N LYS A 284 -16.73 -9.75 -33.74
CA LYS A 284 -17.94 -9.89 -32.92
C LYS A 284 -17.76 -10.85 -31.74
N VAL A 285 -16.98 -11.92 -31.93
CA VAL A 285 -16.65 -12.87 -30.87
C VAL A 285 -15.81 -12.17 -29.81
N TYR A 286 -14.71 -11.55 -30.20
CA TYR A 286 -13.82 -10.85 -29.27
C TYR A 286 -14.52 -9.70 -28.55
N THR A 287 -15.31 -8.89 -29.27
CA THR A 287 -16.12 -7.81 -28.67
C THR A 287 -17.15 -8.36 -27.67
N GLY A 288 -17.74 -9.53 -27.94
CA GLY A 288 -18.70 -10.18 -27.04
C GLY A 288 -18.09 -10.85 -25.80
N LEU A 289 -16.76 -10.93 -25.74
CA LEU A 289 -16.01 -11.42 -24.58
C LEU A 289 -15.50 -10.27 -23.70
N GLN A 290 -15.28 -9.08 -24.26
CA GLN A 290 -14.80 -7.92 -23.52
C GLN A 290 -15.69 -7.58 -22.32
N ASN A 291 -15.08 -7.06 -21.26
CA ASN A 291 -15.77 -6.56 -20.07
C ASN A 291 -16.59 -7.64 -19.36
N ARG A 292 -16.17 -8.90 -19.48
CA ARG A 292 -16.80 -10.03 -18.80
C ARG A 292 -15.79 -10.64 -17.85
N ASP A 293 -16.24 -10.89 -16.64
CA ASP A 293 -15.47 -11.64 -15.66
C ASP A 293 -15.69 -13.13 -15.86
N PHE A 294 -14.61 -13.89 -15.86
CA PHE A 294 -14.59 -15.34 -16.01
C PHE A 294 -13.72 -15.90 -14.89
N GLU A 295 -14.18 -16.96 -14.24
CA GLU A 295 -13.45 -17.54 -13.11
C GLU A 295 -12.20 -18.30 -13.54
N ASN A 296 -12.20 -18.87 -14.75
CA ASN A 296 -11.15 -19.74 -15.27
C ASN A 296 -11.26 -19.89 -16.80
N TYR A 297 -10.26 -20.55 -17.40
CA TYR A 297 -10.24 -20.85 -18.83
C TYR A 297 -11.41 -21.69 -19.33
N ALA A 298 -12.01 -22.56 -18.50
CA ALA A 298 -13.13 -23.37 -18.94
C ALA A 298 -14.36 -22.50 -19.24
N GLU A 299 -14.65 -21.52 -18.39
CA GLU A 299 -15.76 -20.58 -18.62
C GLU A 299 -15.49 -19.65 -19.81
N LEU A 300 -14.27 -19.16 -19.95
CA LEU A 300 -13.84 -18.35 -21.09
C LEU A 300 -13.99 -19.12 -22.42
N LYS A 301 -13.52 -20.37 -22.45
CA LYS A 301 -13.64 -21.28 -23.59
C LYS A 301 -15.09 -21.52 -23.98
N ASP A 302 -15.97 -21.79 -23.01
CA ASP A 302 -17.39 -22.03 -23.27
C ASP A 302 -18.07 -20.78 -23.85
N ALA A 303 -17.74 -19.60 -23.31
CA ALA A 303 -18.25 -18.34 -23.83
C ALA A 303 -17.75 -18.06 -25.27
N TYR A 304 -16.47 -18.30 -25.54
CA TYR A 304 -15.88 -18.15 -26.88
C TYR A 304 -16.57 -19.06 -27.89
N ASN A 305 -16.70 -20.37 -27.59
CA ASN A 305 -17.30 -21.35 -28.49
C ASN A 305 -18.79 -21.07 -28.78
N LYS A 306 -19.53 -20.58 -27.78
CA LYS A 306 -20.92 -20.15 -27.93
C LYS A 306 -21.04 -18.96 -28.89
N LEU A 307 -20.16 -17.96 -28.75
CA LEU A 307 -20.13 -16.80 -29.63
C LEU A 307 -19.76 -17.18 -31.06
N VAL A 308 -18.72 -18.00 -31.26
CA VAL A 308 -18.33 -18.53 -32.57
C VAL A 308 -19.51 -19.22 -33.27
N SER A 309 -20.20 -20.11 -32.55
CA SER A 309 -21.35 -20.86 -33.09
C SER A 309 -22.51 -19.94 -33.47
N SER A 310 -22.75 -18.87 -32.70
CA SER A 310 -23.79 -17.88 -33.00
C SER A 310 -23.46 -17.02 -34.24
N THR A 311 -22.18 -16.77 -34.49
CA THR A 311 -21.71 -16.01 -35.67
C THR A 311 -21.58 -16.85 -36.94
N GLY A 312 -21.36 -18.16 -36.82
CA GLY A 312 -21.28 -19.10 -37.94
C GLY A 312 -22.62 -19.40 -38.62
N ASN A 313 -23.75 -19.04 -38.00
CA ASN A 313 -25.09 -19.23 -38.55
C ASN A 313 -25.58 -18.02 -39.36
N THR A 314 -24.80 -17.60 -40.36
CA THR A 314 -25.23 -16.60 -41.36
C THR A 314 -25.11 -17.16 -42.78
N GLY A 315 -25.96 -18.15 -43.06
CA GLY A 315 -26.42 -18.43 -44.41
C GLY A 315 -27.52 -17.43 -44.80
N SER A 316 -27.22 -16.61 -45.81
CA SER A 316 -28.13 -15.88 -46.72
C SER A 316 -29.65 -16.03 -46.52
N GLY A 317 -30.35 -14.91 -46.30
CA GLY A 317 -31.81 -14.82 -46.40
C GLY A 317 -32.32 -13.42 -46.06
N GLY A 318 -32.62 -12.60 -47.06
CA GLY A 318 -32.98 -11.20 -46.90
C GLY A 318 -34.42 -10.89 -46.47
N SER A 319 -34.59 -9.63 -46.08
CA SER A 319 -35.76 -8.74 -46.18
C SER A 319 -37.06 -9.06 -45.41
N GLY A 320 -37.48 -8.08 -44.58
CA GLY A 320 -38.85 -7.92 -44.10
C GLY A 320 -38.92 -6.98 -42.90
N GLY A 321 -39.31 -5.71 -43.12
CA GLY A 321 -39.16 -4.60 -42.16
C GLY A 321 -40.38 -4.21 -41.31
N GLY A 322 -40.30 -2.98 -40.77
CA GLY A 322 -41.32 -2.27 -39.99
C GLY A 322 -40.72 -1.74 -38.67
N SER A 323 -40.19 -0.52 -38.59
CA SER A 323 -40.84 0.81 -38.52
C SER A 323 -41.23 1.26 -37.11
N GLY A 324 -40.81 2.49 -36.78
CA GLY A 324 -41.14 3.27 -35.58
C GLY A 324 -39.85 3.72 -34.88
N GLY A 325 -39.19 4.84 -35.19
CA GLY A 325 -39.68 6.10 -35.71
C GLY A 325 -39.71 7.15 -34.59
N SER A 326 -38.63 7.93 -34.49
CA SER A 326 -38.59 9.38 -34.21
C SER A 326 -37.44 9.75 -33.28
N GLY A 327 -36.53 10.57 -33.81
CA GLY A 327 -35.45 11.19 -33.07
C GLY A 327 -35.89 12.41 -32.24
N GLY A 328 -34.89 13.06 -31.65
CA GLY A 328 -35.05 14.34 -30.97
C GLY A 328 -33.89 14.60 -30.01
N SER A 329 -32.85 15.25 -30.52
CA SER A 329 -31.76 15.88 -29.77
C SER A 329 -32.27 17.09 -28.96
N GLY A 330 -31.61 17.43 -27.85
CA GLY A 330 -31.61 18.81 -27.33
C GLY A 330 -31.54 18.93 -25.81
N GLY A 331 -30.47 19.56 -25.31
CA GLY A 331 -30.18 19.73 -23.89
C GLY A 331 -31.06 20.71 -23.12
N GLY A 332 -30.78 20.79 -21.81
CA GLY A 332 -30.70 22.06 -21.08
C GLY A 332 -31.83 22.43 -20.13
N GLY A 333 -31.55 22.32 -18.82
CA GLY A 333 -31.88 23.31 -17.79
C GLY A 333 -33.29 23.33 -17.19
N GLY A 334 -33.35 23.31 -15.86
CA GLY A 334 -34.48 23.86 -15.08
C GLY A 334 -34.90 23.01 -13.88
N MET A 335 -34.53 23.45 -12.67
CA MET A 335 -35.04 22.98 -11.37
C MET A 335 -36.58 22.94 -11.30
N PRO A 336 -37.15 22.15 -10.38
CA PRO A 336 -38.26 22.61 -9.56
C PRO A 336 -37.86 22.72 -8.09
N ALA A 337 -38.23 23.85 -7.48
CA ALA A 337 -38.14 24.12 -6.06
C ALA A 337 -39.03 23.17 -5.24
N TYR A 338 -38.54 22.72 -4.08
CA TYR A 338 -39.35 22.02 -3.08
C TYR A 338 -39.38 22.79 -1.75
N ASN A 339 -40.58 22.77 -1.17
CA ASN A 339 -41.10 23.54 -0.03
C ASN A 339 -40.93 22.72 1.26
N PRO A 340 -40.39 23.27 2.36
CA PRO A 340 -40.12 22.48 3.56
C PRO A 340 -41.34 22.48 4.48
N GLU A 341 -42.06 21.36 4.60
CA GLU A 341 -42.88 21.09 5.79
C GLU A 341 -43.33 19.62 5.87
N GLY A 342 -42.98 18.97 7.00
CA GLY A 342 -43.39 17.61 7.41
C GLY A 342 -42.28 16.58 7.19
N ASN A 343 -41.64 15.98 8.20
CA ASN A 343 -42.23 15.41 9.41
C ASN A 343 -41.12 14.93 10.39
N LYS A 344 -41.16 15.46 11.63
CA LYS A 344 -40.84 14.86 12.95
C LYS A 344 -39.41 14.40 13.31
N ASN A 345 -38.78 15.28 14.10
CA ASN A 345 -37.85 15.10 15.25
C ASN A 345 -36.67 14.12 15.14
N PRO A 346 -35.42 14.64 15.15
CA PRO A 346 -34.31 14.02 15.86
C PRO A 346 -34.31 14.41 17.36
N ASP A 347 -33.72 13.54 18.18
CA ASP A 347 -33.42 13.71 19.60
C ASP A 347 -32.64 15.01 19.90
N PRO A 348 -32.68 15.54 21.14
CA PRO A 348 -32.47 16.95 21.43
C PRO A 348 -31.03 17.39 21.11
N VAL A 349 -30.93 18.41 20.27
CA VAL A 349 -29.70 19.16 20.02
C VAL A 349 -29.35 19.90 21.31
N THR A 350 -28.33 19.45 22.02
CA THR A 350 -27.74 20.22 23.11
C THR A 350 -27.08 21.44 22.51
N GLU A 351 -27.55 22.64 22.87
CA GLU A 351 -26.88 23.90 22.55
C GLU A 351 -25.43 23.86 23.05
N ILE A 352 -24.44 23.92 22.16
CA ILE A 352 -23.04 24.03 22.55
C ILE A 352 -22.68 25.51 22.63
N HIS A 353 -22.78 26.06 23.85
CA HIS A 353 -22.18 27.33 24.21
C HIS A 353 -20.65 27.18 24.36
N GLY A 354 -19.89 27.70 23.40
CA GLY A 354 -18.78 28.64 23.65
C GLY A 354 -17.52 28.20 24.41
N GLU A 355 -17.19 26.92 24.60
CA GLU A 355 -15.87 26.53 25.15
C GLU A 355 -15.08 25.65 24.16
N SER A 356 -13.77 25.94 24.07
CA SER A 356 -12.76 25.13 23.37
C SER A 356 -12.66 23.73 24.00
N PHE A 357 -12.29 22.71 23.24
CA PHE A 357 -12.06 21.38 23.80
C PHE A 357 -10.90 21.39 24.79
N MET A 358 -11.04 20.69 25.92
CA MET A 358 -10.09 20.80 27.04
C MET A 358 -8.76 20.06 26.84
N ASP A 359 -8.65 19.24 25.80
CA ASP A 359 -7.51 18.37 25.48
C ASP A 359 -6.76 18.82 24.21
N MET A 360 -6.85 20.10 23.87
CA MET A 360 -6.14 20.70 22.73
C MET A 360 -4.76 21.29 23.10
N GLU A 361 -4.36 21.21 24.38
CA GLU A 361 -3.01 21.60 24.81
C GLU A 361 -1.97 20.73 24.10
N GLY A 362 -0.99 21.35 23.44
CA GLY A 362 -0.01 20.67 22.58
C GLY A 362 -0.45 20.48 21.11
N TYR A 363 -1.65 20.94 20.75
CA TYR A 363 -2.20 20.89 19.39
C TYR A 363 -2.55 22.29 18.87
N ASP A 364 -1.74 23.29 19.20
CA ASP A 364 -1.95 24.67 18.74
C ASP A 364 -2.05 24.75 17.21
N TRP A 365 -1.29 23.91 16.51
CA TRP A 365 -1.30 23.78 15.04
C TRP A 365 -2.64 23.31 14.46
N ALA A 366 -3.49 22.65 15.26
CA ALA A 366 -4.82 22.16 14.86
C ALA A 366 -5.96 22.98 15.47
N SER A 367 -5.68 23.83 16.45
CA SER A 367 -6.72 24.46 17.29
C SER A 367 -7.69 25.32 16.48
N GLU A 368 -7.18 26.13 15.56
CA GLU A 368 -8.01 26.96 14.69
C GLU A 368 -8.92 26.12 13.79
N ALA A 369 -8.38 25.07 13.17
CA ALA A 369 -9.14 24.15 12.32
C ALA A 369 -10.26 23.46 13.12
N VAL A 370 -9.95 22.98 14.31
CA VAL A 370 -10.92 22.29 15.17
C VAL A 370 -12.01 23.25 15.66
N ASP A 371 -11.67 24.48 16.03
CA ASP A 371 -12.64 25.48 16.47
C ASP A 371 -13.57 25.93 15.34
N ASP A 372 -13.05 26.17 14.14
CA ASP A 372 -13.86 26.54 12.96
C ASP A 372 -14.81 25.40 12.56
N LEU A 373 -14.29 24.18 12.44
CA LEU A 373 -15.10 23.01 12.11
C LEU A 373 -16.15 22.71 13.21
N ARG A 374 -15.84 22.96 14.49
CA ARG A 374 -16.82 22.85 15.58
C ARG A 374 -17.90 23.91 15.45
N ALA A 375 -17.54 25.17 15.21
CA ALA A 375 -18.49 26.27 15.06
C ALA A 375 -19.47 26.04 13.90
N LYS A 376 -19.01 25.33 12.85
CA LYS A 376 -19.82 24.89 11.71
C LYS A 376 -20.58 23.58 11.95
N GLY A 377 -20.41 22.94 13.11
CA GLY A 377 -21.06 21.68 13.47
C GLY A 377 -20.54 20.44 12.73
N ILE A 378 -19.40 20.56 12.03
CA ILE A 378 -18.78 19.49 11.23
C ILE A 378 -18.10 18.47 12.14
N VAL A 379 -17.34 18.95 13.12
CA VAL A 379 -16.74 18.10 14.16
C VAL A 379 -17.43 18.31 15.49
N GLN A 380 -17.48 17.24 16.26
CA GLN A 380 -18.03 17.22 17.62
C GLN A 380 -17.04 16.52 18.54
N GLY A 381 -17.01 16.94 19.81
CA GLY A 381 -16.23 16.26 20.83
C GLY A 381 -16.80 14.87 21.14
N LYS A 382 -15.97 14.03 21.74
CA LYS A 382 -16.40 12.80 22.38
C LYS A 382 -17.02 13.12 23.75
N ALA A 383 -17.39 12.08 24.49
CA ALA A 383 -17.84 12.25 25.87
C ALA A 383 -16.85 13.09 26.70
N ASP A 384 -17.35 13.74 27.74
CA ASP A 384 -16.57 14.52 28.71
C ASP A 384 -15.97 15.85 28.18
N GLY A 385 -16.37 16.33 27.00
CA GLY A 385 -15.90 17.64 26.49
C GLY A 385 -14.51 17.62 25.85
N LYS A 386 -14.06 16.43 25.43
CA LYS A 386 -12.77 16.20 24.75
C LYS A 386 -12.91 16.12 23.23
N PHE A 387 -11.91 16.57 22.49
CA PHE A 387 -11.79 16.35 21.05
C PHE A 387 -11.14 15.01 20.69
N CYS A 388 -10.20 14.56 21.53
CA CYS A 388 -9.28 13.45 21.32
C CYS A 388 -8.43 13.60 20.05
N PRO A 389 -7.55 14.62 19.96
CA PRO A 389 -6.83 14.97 18.74
C PRO A 389 -5.94 13.85 18.18
N GLN A 390 -5.45 12.95 19.03
CA GLN A 390 -4.55 11.85 18.69
C GLN A 390 -5.26 10.55 18.28
N ASP A 391 -6.58 10.45 18.48
CA ASP A 391 -7.30 9.25 18.10
C ASP A 391 -7.31 9.10 16.58
N THR A 392 -7.15 7.87 16.10
CA THR A 392 -7.30 7.53 14.70
C THR A 392 -8.73 7.76 14.22
N VAL A 393 -8.87 8.21 12.98
CA VAL A 393 -10.17 8.43 12.31
C VAL A 393 -10.47 7.27 11.38
N THR A 394 -11.72 6.79 11.38
CA THR A 394 -12.14 5.79 10.38
C THR A 394 -12.50 6.44 9.04
N ARG A 395 -12.51 5.66 7.96
CA ARG A 395 -12.93 6.14 6.63
C ARG A 395 -14.33 6.75 6.65
N SER A 396 -15.30 6.13 7.34
CA SER A 396 -16.65 6.67 7.49
C SER A 396 -16.70 7.98 8.28
N GLU A 397 -15.91 8.11 9.35
CA GLU A 397 -15.84 9.34 10.13
C GLU A 397 -15.25 10.49 9.30
N PHE A 398 -14.20 10.22 8.53
CA PHE A 398 -13.60 11.21 7.63
C PHE A 398 -14.58 11.64 6.54
N VAL A 399 -15.28 10.69 5.89
CA VAL A 399 -16.30 10.99 4.89
C VAL A 399 -17.41 11.87 5.46
N LYS A 400 -17.91 11.56 6.66
CA LYS A 400 -18.91 12.38 7.34
C LYS A 400 -18.42 13.82 7.54
N MET A 401 -17.17 13.99 7.99
CA MET A 401 -16.56 15.30 8.17
C MET A 401 -16.46 16.06 6.84
N ALA A 402 -15.95 15.42 5.78
CA ALA A 402 -15.78 16.04 4.47
C ALA A 402 -17.14 16.40 3.81
N VAL A 403 -18.14 15.51 3.87
CA VAL A 403 -19.50 15.76 3.38
C VAL A 403 -20.10 17.00 4.05
N GLY A 404 -19.95 17.12 5.37
CA GLY A 404 -20.40 18.30 6.11
C GLY A 404 -19.63 19.57 5.75
N ALA A 405 -18.30 19.45 5.61
CA ALA A 405 -17.42 20.57 5.31
C ALA A 405 -17.66 21.20 3.93
N PHE A 406 -17.83 20.37 2.91
CA PHE A 406 -18.06 20.83 1.53
C PHE A 406 -19.55 20.97 1.19
N ALA A 407 -20.42 20.86 2.19
CA ALA A 407 -21.88 20.95 2.05
C ALA A 407 -22.42 20.06 0.91
N ILE A 408 -21.85 18.85 0.79
CA ILE A 408 -22.34 17.82 -0.14
C ILE A 408 -23.72 17.41 0.41
N GLY A 409 -24.78 17.89 -0.22
CA GLY A 409 -26.15 17.64 0.23
C GLY A 409 -26.46 16.14 0.35
N GLU A 410 -27.55 15.80 1.03
CA GLU A 410 -28.00 14.41 1.07
C GLU A 410 -28.45 13.97 -0.32
N ILE A 411 -27.70 13.04 -0.93
CA ILE A 411 -28.01 12.46 -2.24
C ILE A 411 -28.32 10.98 -2.04
N GLU A 412 -29.54 10.60 -2.39
CA GLU A 412 -29.90 9.17 -2.44
C GLU A 412 -29.17 8.52 -3.61
N ALA A 413 -28.34 7.53 -3.30
CA ALA A 413 -27.62 6.72 -4.27
C ALA A 413 -27.47 5.30 -3.74
N GLU A 414 -27.64 4.32 -4.64
CA GLU A 414 -27.18 2.97 -4.36
C GLU A 414 -25.66 2.95 -4.44
N VAL A 415 -25.02 2.44 -3.39
CA VAL A 415 -23.57 2.24 -3.34
C VAL A 415 -23.26 0.78 -3.63
N PRO A 416 -22.17 0.47 -4.35
CA PRO A 416 -21.85 -0.90 -4.75
C PRO A 416 -21.16 -1.71 -3.64
N PHE A 417 -21.09 -1.18 -2.42
CA PHE A 417 -20.26 -1.72 -1.34
C PHE A 417 -21.01 -2.72 -0.46
N ASP A 418 -20.46 -3.93 -0.35
CA ASP A 418 -20.99 -5.07 0.40
C ASP A 418 -20.88 -4.88 1.93
N ASP A 419 -19.93 -4.06 2.39
CA ASP A 419 -19.72 -3.77 3.82
C ASP A 419 -20.61 -2.65 4.37
N ILE A 420 -21.57 -2.17 3.57
CA ILE A 420 -22.42 -1.02 3.90
C ILE A 420 -23.91 -1.41 3.94
N ASP A 421 -24.43 -1.52 5.15
CA ASP A 421 -25.86 -1.68 5.39
C ASP A 421 -26.59 -0.34 5.47
N ALA A 422 -27.81 -0.28 4.90
CA ALA A 422 -28.68 0.91 4.93
C ALA A 422 -29.07 1.38 6.35
N GLY A 423 -28.88 0.54 7.37
CA GLY A 423 -29.16 0.86 8.77
C GLY A 423 -28.00 1.55 9.52
N ARG A 424 -26.82 1.68 8.91
CA ARG A 424 -25.67 2.31 9.57
C ARG A 424 -25.85 3.82 9.70
N TRP A 425 -25.25 4.40 10.74
CA TRP A 425 -25.31 5.84 11.00
C TRP A 425 -24.63 6.68 9.91
N ASP A 426 -23.65 6.10 9.23
CA ASP A 426 -22.80 6.71 8.20
C ASP A 426 -23.34 6.54 6.79
N TYR A 427 -24.32 5.64 6.57
CA TYR A 427 -24.85 5.25 5.25
C TYR A 427 -25.15 6.45 4.35
N LYS A 428 -25.92 7.42 4.84
CA LYS A 428 -26.31 8.60 4.05
C LYS A 428 -25.14 9.49 3.62
N TYR A 429 -24.08 9.57 4.44
CA TYR A 429 -22.90 10.35 4.11
C TYR A 429 -22.08 9.64 3.04
N ILE A 430 -21.97 8.32 3.15
CA ILE A 430 -21.29 7.48 2.16
C ILE A 430 -22.03 7.54 0.81
N CYS A 431 -23.36 7.39 0.77
CA CYS A 431 -24.15 7.56 -0.44
C CYS A 431 -23.92 8.94 -1.09
N SER A 432 -23.94 10.00 -0.28
CA SER A 432 -23.76 11.37 -0.77
C SER A 432 -22.35 11.59 -1.32
N ALA A 433 -21.34 11.10 -0.61
CA ALA A 433 -19.95 11.14 -1.05
C ALA A 433 -19.73 10.35 -2.33
N TYR A 434 -20.31 9.16 -2.44
CA TYR A 434 -20.20 8.31 -3.63
C TYR A 434 -20.87 8.97 -4.84
N ALA A 435 -22.10 9.48 -4.66
CA ALA A 435 -22.83 10.18 -5.71
C ALA A 435 -22.12 11.47 -6.18
N ALA A 436 -21.42 12.15 -5.27
CA ALA A 436 -20.60 13.33 -5.57
C ALA A 436 -19.25 12.98 -6.23
N GLY A 437 -18.89 11.70 -6.33
CA GLY A 437 -17.60 11.24 -6.86
C GLY A 437 -16.43 11.43 -5.90
N MET A 438 -16.68 11.73 -4.62
CA MET A 438 -15.66 11.90 -3.59
C MET A 438 -14.99 10.55 -3.23
N ILE A 439 -15.76 9.46 -3.25
CA ILE A 439 -15.29 8.12 -2.89
C ILE A 439 -15.58 7.10 -3.99
N THR A 440 -14.73 6.08 -4.07
CA THR A 440 -14.86 4.94 -5.00
C THR A 440 -14.79 3.58 -4.31
N GLY A 441 -14.52 3.53 -3.00
CA GLY A 441 -14.19 2.29 -2.28
C GLY A 441 -12.70 1.97 -2.28
N ILE A 442 -12.30 1.04 -1.40
CA ILE A 442 -10.98 0.37 -1.44
C ILE A 442 -10.97 -0.64 -2.59
N SER A 443 -12.12 -1.30 -2.83
CA SER A 443 -12.43 -2.06 -4.03
C SER A 443 -13.82 -1.68 -4.56
N ASP A 444 -14.21 -2.25 -5.70
CA ASP A 444 -15.52 -2.02 -6.31
C ASP A 444 -16.69 -2.35 -5.36
N THR A 445 -16.49 -3.29 -4.43
CA THR A 445 -17.53 -3.73 -3.49
C THR A 445 -17.14 -3.59 -2.02
N TYR A 446 -16.02 -2.94 -1.69
CA TYR A 446 -15.60 -2.75 -0.30
C TYR A 446 -15.18 -1.32 -0.04
N PHE A 447 -15.82 -0.67 0.93
CA PHE A 447 -15.49 0.69 1.34
C PHE A 447 -14.52 0.74 2.53
N GLY A 448 -14.60 -0.21 3.47
CA GLY A 448 -13.78 -0.23 4.69
C GLY A 448 -14.28 0.75 5.75
N CYS A 449 -15.59 0.77 6.04
CA CYS A 449 -16.24 1.79 6.87
C CYS A 449 -15.54 2.06 8.22
N ASP A 450 -15.18 0.98 8.91
CA ASP A 450 -14.64 1.01 10.27
C ASP A 450 -13.10 0.90 10.29
N GLU A 451 -12.47 0.87 9.12
CA GLU A 451 -11.02 0.87 8.99
C GLU A 451 -10.46 2.28 9.18
N PRO A 452 -9.29 2.42 9.83
CA PRO A 452 -8.52 3.65 9.83
C PRO A 452 -8.32 4.23 8.43
N VAL A 453 -8.53 5.53 8.26
CA VAL A 453 -8.22 6.20 7.00
C VAL A 453 -6.73 6.52 6.92
N THR A 454 -6.09 6.19 5.80
CA THR A 454 -4.69 6.54 5.54
C THR A 454 -4.57 8.00 5.09
N ARG A 455 -3.39 8.61 5.27
CA ARG A 455 -3.15 10.00 4.82
C ARG A 455 -3.32 10.17 3.31
N GLN A 456 -2.92 9.18 2.51
CA GLN A 456 -3.08 9.22 1.06
C GLN A 456 -4.55 9.06 0.62
N ASP A 457 -5.35 8.24 1.32
CA ASP A 457 -6.79 8.13 1.07
C ASP A 457 -7.51 9.46 1.33
N MET A 458 -7.18 10.14 2.43
CA MET A 458 -7.73 11.46 2.73
C MET A 458 -7.42 12.46 1.61
N ALA A 459 -6.16 12.47 1.13
CA ALA A 459 -5.74 13.34 0.04
C ALA A 459 -6.59 13.11 -1.22
N VAL A 460 -6.79 11.84 -1.62
CA VAL A 460 -7.60 11.50 -2.79
C VAL A 460 -9.06 11.93 -2.65
N MET A 461 -9.67 11.70 -1.48
CA MET A 461 -11.06 12.09 -1.24
C MET A 461 -11.23 13.61 -1.30
N ILE A 462 -10.30 14.38 -0.72
CA ILE A 462 -10.33 15.84 -0.72
C ILE A 462 -10.07 16.39 -2.12
N ASP A 463 -9.09 15.86 -2.84
CA ASP A 463 -8.80 16.33 -4.19
C ASP A 463 -9.96 16.07 -5.15
N ARG A 464 -10.61 14.91 -5.08
CA ARG A 464 -11.79 14.59 -5.92
C ARG A 464 -12.94 15.58 -5.75
N ILE A 465 -13.19 16.03 -4.52
CA ILE A 465 -14.30 16.96 -4.26
C ILE A 465 -13.93 18.42 -4.53
N THR A 466 -12.70 18.82 -4.21
CA THR A 466 -12.22 20.19 -4.42
C THR A 466 -11.82 20.45 -5.87
N LYS A 467 -11.42 19.40 -6.60
CA LYS A 467 -10.77 19.46 -7.92
C LYS A 467 -9.65 20.50 -7.90
N SER A 468 -8.80 20.40 -6.88
CA SER A 468 -7.85 21.46 -6.52
C SER A 468 -6.93 21.80 -7.68
N GLY A 469 -6.55 20.80 -8.48
CA GLY A 469 -5.74 20.96 -9.68
C GLY A 469 -4.29 21.32 -9.34
N GLY A 470 -3.36 20.80 -10.15
CA GLY A 470 -1.93 21.04 -9.98
C GLY A 470 -1.37 22.19 -10.81
N GLY A 471 -0.21 22.69 -10.38
CA GLY A 471 0.65 23.58 -11.16
C GLY A 471 2.02 22.94 -11.46
N GLU A 472 3.05 23.78 -11.63
CA GLU A 472 4.43 23.26 -11.71
C GLU A 472 4.73 22.43 -10.46
N LEU A 473 5.30 21.23 -10.64
CA LEU A 473 5.47 20.25 -9.57
C LEU A 473 6.14 20.91 -8.35
N ALA A 474 5.44 20.91 -7.20
CA ALA A 474 6.03 21.32 -5.94
C ALA A 474 7.26 20.44 -5.62
N ALA A 475 8.15 20.93 -4.75
CA ALA A 475 9.26 20.11 -4.25
C ALA A 475 8.70 18.77 -3.74
N ARG A 476 9.35 17.66 -4.09
CA ARG A 476 8.87 16.32 -3.75
C ARG A 476 8.96 16.08 -2.24
N PHE A 477 8.12 15.18 -1.73
CA PHE A 477 8.31 14.65 -0.37
C PHE A 477 9.50 13.67 -0.38
N GLU A 478 10.22 13.54 0.73
CA GLU A 478 11.38 12.64 0.81
C GLU A 478 10.98 11.16 0.75
N ASP A 479 9.72 10.85 1.10
CA ASP A 479 9.09 9.54 0.95
C ASP A 479 8.18 9.45 -0.29
N ASP A 480 8.42 10.24 -1.34
CA ASP A 480 7.58 10.24 -2.55
C ASP A 480 7.39 8.85 -3.15
N ARG A 481 8.42 8.01 -3.08
CA ARG A 481 8.44 6.61 -3.52
C ARG A 481 7.45 5.71 -2.79
N LEU A 482 6.94 6.11 -1.62
CA LEU A 482 5.93 5.39 -0.87
C LEU A 482 4.52 5.81 -1.24
N ILE A 483 4.34 6.95 -1.93
CA ILE A 483 3.01 7.42 -2.35
C ILE A 483 2.52 6.52 -3.47
N THR A 484 1.40 5.84 -3.24
CA THR A 484 0.80 4.98 -4.26
C THR A 484 0.32 5.79 -5.46
N GLU A 485 0.40 5.22 -6.65
CA GLU A 485 0.06 5.91 -7.91
C GLU A 485 -1.35 6.53 -7.90
N TYR A 486 -2.33 5.85 -7.30
CA TYR A 486 -3.71 6.36 -7.26
C TYR A 486 -3.85 7.65 -6.43
N ALA A 487 -2.91 7.89 -5.52
CA ALA A 487 -2.88 9.06 -4.66
C ALA A 487 -1.87 10.11 -5.12
N TYR A 488 -0.96 9.77 -6.04
CA TYR A 488 0.15 10.63 -6.42
C TYR A 488 -0.30 12.01 -6.90
N GLU A 489 -1.22 12.04 -7.87
CA GLU A 489 -1.78 13.29 -8.40
C GLU A 489 -2.45 14.11 -7.29
N ALA A 490 -3.37 13.49 -6.54
CA ALA A 490 -4.07 14.15 -5.45
C ALA A 490 -3.13 14.72 -4.38
N VAL A 491 -2.09 13.97 -3.98
CA VAL A 491 -1.13 14.43 -2.98
C VAL A 491 -0.38 15.67 -3.47
N TYR A 492 0.05 15.69 -4.72
CA TYR A 492 0.80 16.82 -5.26
C TYR A 492 -0.07 18.02 -5.65
N ASP A 493 -1.33 17.80 -6.04
CA ASP A 493 -2.32 18.86 -6.20
C ASP A 493 -2.60 19.54 -4.86
N LEU A 494 -2.81 18.76 -3.80
CA LEU A 494 -3.01 19.31 -2.46
C LEU A 494 -1.73 19.93 -1.88
N LYS A 495 -0.53 19.42 -2.23
CA LYS A 495 0.75 20.05 -1.86
C LYS A 495 0.92 21.40 -2.53
N TYR A 496 0.63 21.47 -3.84
CA TYR A 496 0.70 22.70 -4.61
C TYR A 496 -0.22 23.79 -4.03
N ASN A 497 -1.40 23.40 -3.56
CA ASN A 497 -2.37 24.30 -2.95
C ASN A 497 -2.11 24.56 -1.45
N GLY A 498 -1.02 24.06 -0.87
CA GLY A 498 -0.65 24.27 0.54
C GLY A 498 -1.57 23.59 1.56
N ILE A 499 -2.42 22.67 1.09
CA ILE A 499 -3.35 21.90 1.91
C ILE A 499 -2.57 20.81 2.67
N VAL A 500 -1.65 20.14 1.96
CA VAL A 500 -0.74 19.13 2.50
C VAL A 500 0.69 19.65 2.47
N ASN A 501 1.37 19.67 3.61
CA ASN A 501 2.74 20.20 3.71
C ASN A 501 3.78 19.16 4.16
N GLY A 502 3.36 17.90 4.38
CA GLY A 502 4.22 16.90 5.01
C GLY A 502 4.39 17.16 6.51
N ASP A 503 5.27 16.40 7.14
CA ASP A 503 5.77 16.68 8.48
C ASP A 503 7.04 17.58 8.44
N ASP A 504 7.65 17.79 9.60
CA ASP A 504 8.83 18.65 9.73
C ASP A 504 10.06 18.12 8.95
N ALA A 505 10.05 16.84 8.56
CA ALA A 505 11.09 16.18 7.75
C ALA A 505 10.73 16.14 6.25
N ASN A 506 9.70 16.89 5.82
CA ASN A 506 9.17 16.83 4.45
C ASN A 506 8.76 15.40 4.03
N LEU A 507 8.28 14.59 4.98
CA LEU A 507 7.65 13.28 4.71
C LEU A 507 6.14 13.45 4.62
N PHE A 508 5.51 12.82 3.63
CA PHE A 508 4.06 12.77 3.52
C PHE A 508 3.43 11.72 4.43
N ASN A 509 4.12 10.60 4.66
CA ASN A 509 3.71 9.42 5.40
C ASN A 509 2.42 8.78 4.82
N PRO A 510 2.44 8.28 3.56
CA PRO A 510 1.24 7.91 2.81
C PRO A 510 0.40 6.80 3.45
N TYR A 511 1.05 5.81 4.08
CA TYR A 511 0.38 4.66 4.70
C TYR A 511 0.03 4.87 6.18
N SER A 512 0.49 5.95 6.80
CA SER A 512 0.16 6.22 8.19
C SER A 512 -1.32 6.54 8.34
N ASN A 513 -1.92 5.98 9.39
CA ASN A 513 -3.30 6.28 9.75
C ASN A 513 -3.41 7.71 10.26
N ALA A 514 -4.45 8.42 9.81
CA ALA A 514 -4.66 9.81 10.17
C ALA A 514 -5.29 9.96 11.56
N THR A 515 -4.78 10.92 12.32
CA THR A 515 -5.39 11.36 13.58
C THR A 515 -6.54 12.34 13.35
N ARG A 516 -7.41 12.50 14.34
CA ARG A 516 -8.53 13.45 14.32
C ARG A 516 -8.08 14.89 14.08
N ALA A 517 -6.93 15.29 14.63
CA ALA A 517 -6.36 16.61 14.42
C ALA A 517 -5.88 16.80 12.98
N GLU A 518 -5.18 15.81 12.41
CA GLU A 518 -4.70 15.89 11.02
C GLU A 518 -5.85 15.92 10.01
N ALA A 519 -6.87 15.08 10.21
CA ALA A 519 -8.09 15.08 9.40
C ALA A 519 -8.80 16.45 9.43
N ALA A 520 -8.94 17.04 10.63
CA ALA A 520 -9.53 18.36 10.79
C ALA A 520 -8.72 19.45 10.07
N VAL A 521 -7.40 19.42 10.18
CA VAL A 521 -6.52 20.40 9.52
C VAL A 521 -6.57 20.29 8.00
N MET A 522 -6.53 19.08 7.44
CA MET A 522 -6.61 18.89 5.99
C MET A 522 -7.93 19.43 5.43
N ILE A 523 -9.05 19.09 6.07
CA ILE A 523 -10.37 19.59 5.68
C ILE A 523 -10.43 21.12 5.80
N TYR A 524 -9.99 21.67 6.94
CA TYR A 524 -10.01 23.11 7.16
C TYR A 524 -9.21 23.85 6.08
N ARG A 525 -7.97 23.42 5.80
CA ARG A 525 -7.13 24.03 4.76
C ARG A 525 -7.77 23.93 3.38
N ALA A 526 -8.33 22.77 3.04
CA ALA A 526 -9.05 22.58 1.78
C ALA A 526 -10.30 23.46 1.67
N MET A 527 -10.99 23.77 2.78
CA MET A 527 -12.08 24.75 2.78
C MET A 527 -11.60 26.19 2.57
N GLN A 528 -10.37 26.51 2.99
CA GLN A 528 -9.79 27.85 2.80
C GLN A 528 -9.21 28.08 1.40
N SER A 529 -8.91 27.00 0.67
CA SER A 529 -8.34 27.07 -0.69
C SER A 529 -9.37 27.21 -1.81
N LEU A 530 -10.67 27.12 -1.49
CA LEU A 530 -11.81 27.35 -2.39
C LEU A 530 -12.28 28.82 -2.30
#